data_AF-A0A851KCZ1-F1
#
_entry.id   AF-A0A851KCZ1-F1
#
_cell.length_a   1.000
_cell.length_b   1.000
_cell.length_c   1.000
_cell.angle_alpha   90.00
_cell.angle_beta   90.00
_cell.angle_gamma   90.00
#
_symmetry.space_group_name_H-M   'P 1'
#
loop_
_entity.id
_entity.type
_entity.pdbx_description
1 polymer ?
#
loop_
_entity_poly.entity_id
_entity_poly.type
_entity_poly.pdbx_seq_one_letter_code
_entity_poly.pdbx_strand_id
1 'polypeptide(L)'
;SLGALVCDLEPGTILASDPNILDKLKLCPALTGAQQDALNALLLSGDTAYGDPSSWDLQTLQDLGPLVLALDQTTLSLVAEAAREDFRRSIAAAYISQGHSQREKSLILLRALAAASAASQPRLQRSADRCPYGPITAGNIDDIFIYLSPDQLDQLDQCLSNDVLIEKLEAVLELPITTDASRVLKKKVDEFFQGSGIPEQQLRRLGVLSRLYTEEEISQWSVTSSDTLSALLSSSGGEWNDSQVQQLLSRYLALGGSLTGPLLQEIGGKHLCNLQEEQIQQIPAGAIGTAGQLNISSCSQTKKDQLYGKAREAFASLASTPSHYYCQIQPYLGGAPAEDLKDLANAGVAINMDLSTFLALNPEELQKLSVTDVKRLLGENLRELRKAEHEPSVVSWVQQQFQQELDCVLGIGLQGGRPEPTGTASPAVTSPAGVTSTATVTSPHPTTSANVTSTATVPTSPHPATSASVTPVPTTLPTVPSTSASVTSMAIVTTSPHPSTSTSVTSTATVPTPPQPSASVPVPTPTAISSHSTPPAEPRSPPGPPPPSTSEPTPQAPPPTL
;
A
#
# COMPACT_ATOMS: atom_id res chain seq x y z
N SER A 1 1.20 31.38 -41.72
CA SER A 1 1.84 30.73 -40.56
C SER A 1 1.70 29.23 -40.73
N LEU A 2 2.79 28.47 -40.71
CA LEU A 2 2.69 27.01 -40.61
C LEU A 2 2.31 26.68 -39.16
N GLY A 3 1.15 26.05 -38.98
CA GLY A 3 0.72 25.47 -37.70
C GLY A 3 1.25 24.05 -37.55
N ALA A 4 0.39 23.12 -37.11
CA ALA A 4 0.75 21.71 -36.92
C ALA A 4 1.44 21.04 -38.13
N LEU A 5 1.15 21.48 -39.36
CA LEU A 5 1.80 21.02 -40.60
C LEU A 5 3.33 21.16 -40.61
N VAL A 6 3.93 21.98 -39.72
CA VAL A 6 5.39 22.07 -39.60
C VAL A 6 6.03 20.73 -39.19
N CYS A 7 5.29 19.88 -38.48
CA CYS A 7 5.75 18.57 -38.02
C CYS A 7 5.64 17.48 -39.10
N ASP A 8 4.87 17.75 -40.16
CA ASP A 8 4.72 16.88 -41.33
C ASP A 8 5.70 17.23 -42.46
N LEU A 9 6.62 18.19 -42.23
CA LEU A 9 7.59 18.63 -43.25
C LEU A 9 8.62 17.55 -43.57
N GLU A 10 8.83 17.33 -44.86
CA GLU A 10 9.89 16.45 -45.38
C GLU A 10 11.28 17.01 -45.03
N PRO A 11 12.25 16.18 -44.60
CA PRO A 11 13.59 16.63 -44.19
C PRO A 11 14.30 17.59 -45.15
N GLY A 12 14.19 17.35 -46.47
CA GLY A 12 14.76 18.24 -47.49
C GLY A 12 14.12 19.63 -47.54
N THR A 13 12.86 19.76 -47.12
CA THR A 13 12.18 21.06 -46.98
C THR A 13 12.62 21.80 -45.72
N ILE A 14 12.96 21.09 -44.64
CA ILE A 14 13.54 21.72 -43.43
C ILE A 14 14.91 22.34 -43.76
N LEU A 15 15.78 21.60 -44.47
CA LEU A 15 17.09 22.10 -44.92
C LEU A 15 17.01 23.26 -45.92
N ALA A 16 15.94 23.34 -46.71
CA ALA A 16 15.70 24.42 -47.67
C ALA A 16 14.86 25.58 -47.11
N SER A 17 14.51 25.56 -45.82
CA SER A 17 13.71 26.60 -45.16
C SER A 17 14.58 27.70 -44.56
N ASP A 18 13.96 28.87 -44.34
CA ASP A 18 14.55 29.94 -43.54
C ASP A 18 14.87 29.45 -42.11
N PRO A 19 16.03 29.79 -41.50
CA PRO A 19 16.44 29.29 -40.18
C PRO A 19 15.46 29.57 -39.03
N ASN A 20 14.53 30.53 -39.18
CA ASN A 20 13.42 30.74 -38.23
C ASN A 20 12.41 29.56 -38.19
N ILE A 21 12.57 28.54 -39.05
CA ILE A 21 11.83 27.28 -38.99
C ILE A 21 12.02 26.54 -37.66
N LEU A 22 13.17 26.70 -37.00
CA LEU A 22 13.49 26.09 -35.72
C LEU A 22 12.47 26.44 -34.63
N ASP A 23 12.07 27.71 -34.52
CA ASP A 23 11.03 28.17 -33.58
C ASP A 23 9.63 27.65 -33.89
N LYS A 24 9.43 27.00 -35.05
CA LYS A 24 8.19 26.33 -35.41
C LYS A 24 8.29 24.83 -35.13
N LEU A 25 9.46 24.22 -35.35
CA LEU A 25 9.74 22.83 -34.94
C LEU A 25 9.66 22.63 -33.41
N LYS A 26 9.93 23.67 -32.59
CA LYS A 26 9.66 23.67 -31.13
C LYS A 26 8.21 23.31 -30.75
N LEU A 27 7.26 23.46 -31.66
CA LEU A 27 5.84 23.15 -31.43
C LEU A 27 5.51 21.66 -31.67
N CYS A 28 6.45 20.86 -32.18
CA CYS A 28 6.22 19.46 -32.50
C CYS A 28 6.31 18.55 -31.27
N PRO A 29 5.35 17.63 -31.06
CA PRO A 29 5.36 16.73 -29.91
C PRO A 29 6.49 15.68 -30.00
N ALA A 30 6.93 15.36 -31.22
CA ALA A 30 8.09 14.56 -31.56
C ALA A 30 8.58 14.95 -32.97
N LEU A 31 9.84 14.63 -33.28
CA LEU A 31 10.42 14.72 -34.63
C LEU A 31 10.86 13.32 -35.07
N THR A 32 10.63 12.96 -36.32
CA THR A 32 11.12 11.69 -36.90
C THR A 32 12.65 11.74 -37.08
N GLY A 33 13.34 10.59 -37.06
CA GLY A 33 14.81 10.55 -37.15
C GLY A 33 15.39 11.40 -38.28
N ALA A 34 14.85 11.29 -39.50
CA ALA A 34 15.31 12.09 -40.63
C ALA A 34 15.04 13.61 -40.51
N GLN A 35 14.02 14.02 -39.72
CA GLN A 35 13.81 15.43 -39.37
C GLN A 35 14.80 15.88 -38.27
N GLN A 36 15.24 14.99 -37.39
CA GLN A 36 16.33 15.25 -36.44
C GLN A 36 17.67 15.38 -37.17
N ASP A 37 17.94 14.53 -38.18
CA ASP A 37 19.13 14.65 -39.04
C ASP A 37 19.16 16.02 -39.75
N ALA A 38 18.03 16.44 -40.33
CA ALA A 38 17.89 17.76 -40.96
C ALA A 38 18.02 18.92 -39.97
N LEU A 39 17.49 18.79 -38.75
CA LEU A 39 17.64 19.76 -37.66
C LEU A 39 19.10 19.94 -37.26
N ASN A 40 19.83 18.85 -37.00
CA ASN A 40 21.25 18.91 -36.62
C ASN A 40 22.10 19.46 -37.76
N ALA A 41 21.87 19.03 -39.00
CA ALA A 41 22.58 19.57 -40.17
C ALA A 41 22.35 21.09 -40.38
N LEU A 42 21.16 21.61 -40.05
CA LEU A 42 20.88 23.06 -40.08
C LEU A 42 21.57 23.81 -38.92
N LEU A 43 21.58 23.24 -37.71
CA LEU A 43 22.31 23.81 -36.56
C LEU A 43 23.83 23.82 -36.79
N LEU A 44 24.37 22.76 -37.40
CA LEU A 44 25.78 22.61 -37.76
C LEU A 44 26.25 23.53 -38.91
N SER A 45 25.34 24.21 -39.64
CA SER A 45 25.77 25.22 -40.63
C SER A 45 26.19 26.54 -39.98
N GLY A 46 25.74 26.79 -38.74
CA GLY A 46 25.97 28.05 -38.02
C GLY A 46 25.09 29.23 -38.47
N ASP A 47 24.37 29.12 -39.60
CA ASP A 47 23.51 30.18 -40.17
C ASP A 47 22.18 30.39 -39.40
N THR A 48 22.08 29.89 -38.17
CA THR A 48 20.84 29.92 -37.37
C THR A 48 20.85 31.03 -36.33
N ALA A 49 19.68 31.34 -35.76
CA ALA A 49 19.56 32.30 -34.66
C ALA A 49 20.35 31.90 -33.38
N TYR A 50 20.80 30.65 -33.28
CA TYR A 50 21.61 30.12 -32.18
C TYR A 50 23.12 30.20 -32.46
N GLY A 51 23.53 30.49 -33.69
CA GLY A 51 24.95 30.48 -34.11
C GLY A 51 25.58 29.08 -34.10
N ASP A 52 26.91 29.05 -34.22
CA ASP A 52 27.71 27.81 -34.22
C ASP A 52 27.68 27.10 -32.85
N PRO A 53 27.51 25.77 -32.80
CA PRO A 53 27.45 25.01 -31.55
C PRO A 53 28.60 25.23 -30.56
N SER A 54 29.82 25.52 -31.03
CA SER A 54 30.97 25.81 -30.16
C SER A 54 30.86 27.14 -29.40
N SER A 55 29.93 28.01 -29.81
CA SER A 55 29.62 29.28 -29.16
C SER A 55 28.44 29.24 -28.19
N TRP A 56 27.71 28.12 -28.12
CA TRP A 56 26.52 27.99 -27.28
C TRP A 56 26.84 27.97 -25.79
N ASP A 57 26.02 28.68 -25.02
CA ASP A 57 26.05 28.75 -23.55
C ASP A 57 24.80 28.09 -22.91
N LEU A 58 24.69 28.21 -21.58
CA LEU A 58 23.53 27.73 -20.83
C LEU A 58 22.20 28.31 -21.33
N GLN A 59 22.18 29.60 -21.67
CA GLN A 59 20.98 30.29 -22.13
C GLN A 59 20.56 29.76 -23.52
N THR A 60 21.52 29.60 -24.42
CA THR A 60 21.30 29.05 -25.77
C THR A 60 20.72 27.63 -25.71
N LEU A 61 21.24 26.78 -24.82
CA LEU A 61 20.73 25.43 -24.59
C LEU A 61 19.31 25.43 -23.98
N GLN A 62 18.99 26.38 -23.10
CA GLN A 62 17.63 26.53 -22.56
C GLN A 62 16.64 27.05 -23.62
N ASP A 63 17.05 28.01 -24.45
CA ASP A 63 16.20 28.63 -25.48
C ASP A 63 15.87 27.68 -26.63
N LEU A 64 16.73 26.70 -26.96
CA LEU A 64 16.41 25.59 -27.85
C LEU A 64 15.21 24.75 -27.36
N GLY A 65 15.01 24.66 -26.04
CA GLY A 65 13.82 24.09 -25.41
C GLY A 65 13.54 22.63 -25.82
N PRO A 66 12.36 22.30 -26.37
CA PRO A 66 12.05 20.93 -26.78
C PRO A 66 13.00 20.33 -27.83
N LEU A 67 13.66 21.16 -28.66
CA LEU A 67 14.57 20.69 -29.71
C LEU A 67 15.84 20.04 -29.18
N VAL A 68 16.22 20.32 -27.94
CA VAL A 68 17.42 19.74 -27.32
C VAL A 68 17.35 18.21 -27.26
N LEU A 69 16.14 17.64 -27.14
CA LEU A 69 15.87 16.20 -27.15
C LEU A 69 16.08 15.53 -28.53
N ALA A 70 16.30 16.33 -29.58
CA ALA A 70 16.57 15.91 -30.94
C ALA A 70 18.00 16.24 -31.40
N LEU A 71 18.87 16.72 -30.49
CA LEU A 71 20.27 16.96 -30.79
C LEU A 71 21.07 15.66 -30.83
N ASP A 72 21.93 15.51 -31.84
CA ASP A 72 22.77 14.33 -32.00
C ASP A 72 24.08 14.45 -31.21
N GLN A 73 24.81 13.33 -31.08
CA GLN A 73 26.08 13.30 -30.37
C GLN A 73 27.13 14.20 -31.03
N THR A 74 27.10 14.40 -32.35
CA THR A 74 28.03 15.28 -33.08
C THR A 74 27.82 16.73 -32.66
N THR A 75 26.58 17.23 -32.76
CA THR A 75 26.23 18.61 -32.41
C THR A 75 26.50 18.88 -30.92
N LEU A 76 26.10 17.96 -30.03
CA LEU A 76 26.41 18.06 -28.60
C LEU A 76 27.90 17.90 -28.28
N SER A 77 28.73 17.30 -29.14
CA SER A 77 30.18 17.17 -28.90
C SER A 77 30.96 18.47 -29.14
N LEU A 78 30.40 19.37 -29.95
CA LEU A 78 30.98 20.67 -30.27
C LEU A 78 30.72 21.74 -29.20
N VAL A 79 29.60 21.63 -28.46
CA VAL A 79 29.24 22.58 -27.41
C VAL A 79 30.26 22.57 -26.27
N ALA A 80 30.63 23.76 -25.77
CA ALA A 80 31.64 23.92 -24.73
C ALA A 80 31.33 23.07 -23.47
N GLU A 81 32.35 22.40 -22.92
CA GLU A 81 32.23 21.50 -21.76
C GLU A 81 31.57 22.17 -20.54
N ALA A 82 31.95 23.42 -20.24
CA ALA A 82 31.33 24.20 -19.17
C ALA A 82 29.82 24.44 -19.38
N ALA A 83 29.41 24.83 -20.59
CA ALA A 83 28.00 25.07 -20.93
C ALA A 83 27.17 23.78 -20.86
N ARG A 84 27.75 22.66 -21.30
CA ARG A 84 27.12 21.33 -21.18
C ARG A 84 26.91 20.94 -19.73
N GLU A 85 27.92 21.09 -18.86
CA GLU A 85 27.77 20.75 -17.44
C GLU A 85 26.87 21.71 -16.66
N ASP A 86 26.87 23.01 -16.98
CA ASP A 86 25.92 23.98 -16.41
C ASP A 86 24.47 23.59 -16.76
N PHE A 87 24.25 23.22 -18.01
CA PHE A 87 22.94 22.76 -18.49
C PHE A 87 22.55 21.41 -17.88
N ARG A 88 23.49 20.46 -17.80
CA ARG A 88 23.34 19.15 -17.14
C ARG A 88 22.91 19.30 -15.67
N ARG A 89 23.57 20.21 -14.93
CA ARG A 89 23.21 20.56 -13.55
C ARG A 89 21.84 21.23 -13.46
N SER A 90 21.46 22.09 -14.41
CA SER A 90 20.10 22.68 -14.43
C SER A 90 18.99 21.63 -14.63
N ILE A 91 19.24 20.60 -15.44
CA ILE A 91 18.31 19.47 -15.66
C ILE A 91 18.20 18.60 -14.39
N ALA A 92 19.34 18.28 -13.75
CA ALA A 92 19.39 17.50 -12.53
C ALA A 92 18.64 18.19 -11.38
N ALA A 93 18.91 19.48 -11.14
CA ALA A 93 18.23 20.27 -10.11
C ALA A 93 16.71 20.39 -10.35
N ALA A 94 16.28 20.47 -11.60
CA ALA A 94 14.85 20.48 -11.93
C ALA A 94 14.17 19.11 -11.75
N TYR A 95 14.91 18.00 -11.88
CA TYR A 95 14.38 16.64 -12.02
C TYR A 95 13.35 16.23 -10.95
N ILE A 96 13.65 16.50 -9.68
CA ILE A 96 12.81 16.10 -8.55
C ILE A 96 11.43 16.77 -8.63
N SER A 97 11.36 18.02 -9.10
CA SER A 97 10.09 18.76 -9.28
C SER A 97 9.26 18.36 -10.52
N GLN A 98 9.81 17.56 -11.43
CA GLN A 98 9.16 17.22 -12.70
C GLN A 98 8.11 16.11 -12.58
N GLY A 99 7.06 16.19 -13.40
CA GLY A 99 6.14 15.08 -13.63
C GLY A 99 6.75 13.98 -14.52
N HIS A 100 6.21 12.76 -14.42
CA HIS A 100 6.77 11.53 -15.03
C HIS A 100 7.19 11.65 -16.51
N SER A 101 6.38 12.30 -17.35
CA SER A 101 6.70 12.45 -18.79
C SER A 101 7.88 13.40 -19.06
N GLN A 102 8.16 14.35 -18.17
CA GLN A 102 9.34 15.23 -18.28
C GLN A 102 10.58 14.57 -17.67
N ARG A 103 10.41 13.78 -16.61
CA ARG A 103 11.50 12.98 -16.02
C ARG A 103 12.17 12.03 -17.03
N GLU A 104 11.39 11.31 -17.84
CA GLU A 104 11.97 10.46 -18.91
C GLU A 104 12.75 11.27 -19.96
N LYS A 105 12.24 12.45 -20.33
CA LYS A 105 12.94 13.36 -21.26
C LYS A 105 14.25 13.88 -20.67
N SER A 106 14.26 14.24 -19.39
CA SER A 106 15.46 14.62 -18.65
C SER A 106 16.47 13.47 -18.60
N LEU A 107 16.05 12.22 -18.40
CA LEU A 107 16.93 11.04 -18.45
C LEU A 107 17.56 10.84 -19.83
N ILE A 108 16.78 10.95 -20.91
CA ILE A 108 17.29 10.86 -22.29
C ILE A 108 18.35 11.93 -22.54
N LEU A 109 18.08 13.18 -22.12
CA LEU A 109 18.99 14.30 -22.32
C LEU A 109 20.28 14.20 -21.48
N LEU A 110 20.18 13.76 -20.23
CA LEU A 110 21.36 13.52 -19.38
C LEU A 110 22.28 12.43 -19.96
N ARG A 111 21.72 11.37 -20.56
CA ARG A 111 22.48 10.34 -21.30
C ARG A 111 23.17 10.93 -22.54
N ALA A 112 22.47 11.75 -23.33
CA ALA A 112 23.02 12.38 -24.53
C ALA A 112 24.19 13.32 -24.21
N LEU A 113 24.07 14.13 -23.15
CA LEU A 113 25.14 15.00 -22.66
C LEU A 113 26.37 14.19 -22.21
N ALA A 114 26.18 13.13 -21.42
CA ALA A 114 27.27 12.25 -20.97
C ALA A 114 27.97 11.49 -22.12
N ALA A 115 27.24 11.12 -23.17
CA ALA A 115 27.81 10.54 -24.38
C ALA A 115 28.63 11.57 -25.19
N ALA A 116 28.20 12.82 -25.20
CA ALA A 116 28.89 13.90 -25.92
C ALA A 116 30.15 14.41 -25.20
N SER A 117 30.17 14.44 -23.86
CA SER A 117 31.37 14.75 -23.09
C SER A 117 32.43 13.65 -23.24
N ALA A 118 32.01 12.38 -23.17
CA ALA A 118 32.89 11.23 -23.40
C ALA A 118 33.50 11.20 -24.82
N ALA A 119 32.79 11.72 -25.83
CA ALA A 119 33.31 11.86 -27.19
C ALA A 119 34.35 12.99 -27.34
N SER A 120 34.20 14.07 -26.58
CA SER A 120 35.13 15.22 -26.62
C SER A 120 36.44 15.02 -25.86
N GLN A 121 36.52 14.04 -24.95
CA GLN A 121 37.77 13.73 -24.25
C GLN A 121 38.74 12.95 -25.16
N PRO A 122 40.01 13.39 -25.30
CA PRO A 122 41.06 12.53 -25.84
C PRO A 122 41.12 11.23 -25.04
N ARG A 123 41.52 10.11 -25.66
CA ARG A 123 41.73 8.82 -24.97
C ARG A 123 42.89 8.90 -23.97
N LEU A 124 42.64 9.52 -22.83
CA LEU A 124 43.55 9.62 -21.71
C LEU A 124 43.90 8.21 -21.24
N GLN A 125 45.20 7.98 -21.12
CA GLN A 125 45.77 6.69 -20.80
C GLN A 125 45.25 6.22 -19.44
N ARG A 126 44.72 4.98 -19.37
CA ARG A 126 44.13 4.39 -18.16
C ARG A 126 45.12 4.47 -16.98
N SER A 127 44.92 5.46 -16.13
CA SER A 127 45.32 5.46 -14.73
C SER A 127 44.07 5.10 -13.93
N ALA A 128 44.19 4.21 -12.95
CA ALA A 128 43.04 3.54 -12.33
C ALA A 128 42.37 4.37 -11.22
N ASP A 129 42.73 5.66 -11.13
CA ASP A 129 42.67 6.46 -9.90
C ASP A 129 42.01 7.83 -10.11
N ARG A 130 41.23 8.03 -11.19
CA ARG A 130 40.65 9.34 -11.51
C ARG A 130 39.23 9.30 -12.10
N CYS A 131 38.30 9.82 -11.33
CA CYS A 131 36.97 10.22 -11.77
C CYS A 131 37.03 11.33 -12.82
N PRO A 132 36.44 11.17 -14.02
CA PRO A 132 36.56 12.17 -15.10
C PRO A 132 36.02 13.55 -14.72
N TYR A 133 34.94 13.59 -13.92
CA TYR A 133 34.28 14.81 -13.46
C TYR A 133 34.61 15.17 -12.00
N GLY A 134 35.63 14.52 -11.42
CA GLY A 134 35.94 14.60 -9.98
C GLY A 134 35.08 13.65 -9.12
N PRO A 135 35.43 13.50 -7.83
CA PRO A 135 34.70 12.64 -6.89
C PRO A 135 33.35 13.25 -6.51
N ILE A 136 32.37 12.39 -6.21
CA ILE A 136 31.07 12.79 -5.68
C ILE A 136 31.21 13.08 -4.19
N THR A 137 30.80 14.26 -3.75
CA THR A 137 30.86 14.71 -2.35
C THR A 137 29.48 15.13 -1.84
N ALA A 138 29.36 15.29 -0.53
CA ALA A 138 28.17 15.80 0.14
C ALA A 138 27.68 17.17 -0.37
N GLY A 139 28.54 17.96 -1.03
CA GLY A 139 28.22 19.28 -1.58
C GLY A 139 27.90 19.32 -3.09
N ASN A 140 28.07 18.21 -3.80
CA ASN A 140 27.75 18.09 -5.24
C ASN A 140 27.07 16.75 -5.56
N ILE A 141 26.17 16.30 -4.68
CA ILE A 141 25.51 15.00 -4.79
C ILE A 141 24.74 14.84 -6.11
N ASP A 142 24.20 15.93 -6.67
CA ASP A 142 23.51 15.97 -7.97
C ASP A 142 24.40 15.54 -9.16
N ASP A 143 25.73 15.57 -9.00
CA ASP A 143 26.62 15.07 -10.05
C ASP A 143 26.56 13.54 -10.24
N ILE A 144 26.01 12.81 -9.26
CA ILE A 144 25.76 11.36 -9.36
C ILE A 144 24.93 10.99 -10.59
N PHE A 145 24.10 11.90 -11.12
CA PHE A 145 23.32 11.71 -12.36
C PHE A 145 24.17 11.39 -13.62
N ILE A 146 25.47 11.71 -13.68
CA ILE A 146 26.37 11.18 -14.74
C ILE A 146 26.43 9.65 -14.64
N TYR A 147 26.62 9.18 -13.41
CA TYR A 147 27.10 7.84 -13.08
C TYR A 147 25.96 6.82 -12.92
N LEU A 148 24.70 7.27 -12.86
CA LEU A 148 23.51 6.39 -12.88
C LEU A 148 23.19 5.78 -14.26
N SER A 149 23.94 6.16 -15.31
CA SER A 149 23.81 5.60 -16.66
C SER A 149 24.54 4.25 -16.80
N PRO A 150 24.01 3.27 -17.58
CA PRO A 150 24.57 1.92 -17.65
C PRO A 150 26.06 1.86 -18.03
N ASP A 151 26.50 2.74 -18.93
CA ASP A 151 27.89 2.79 -19.41
C ASP A 151 28.88 3.39 -18.39
N GLN A 152 28.38 3.94 -17.27
CA GLN A 152 29.18 4.64 -16.25
C GLN A 152 29.11 3.98 -14.86
N LEU A 153 28.50 2.80 -14.74
CA LEU A 153 28.35 2.08 -13.46
C LEU A 153 29.69 1.71 -12.81
N ASP A 154 30.70 1.34 -13.59
CA ASP A 154 32.07 1.10 -13.10
C ASP A 154 32.65 2.36 -12.45
N GLN A 155 32.31 3.56 -12.97
CA GLN A 155 32.75 4.83 -12.40
C GLN A 155 31.91 5.23 -11.18
N LEU A 156 30.62 4.89 -11.11
CA LEU A 156 29.81 5.08 -9.89
C LEU A 156 30.47 4.43 -8.67
N ASP A 157 30.99 3.21 -8.83
CA ASP A 157 31.68 2.48 -7.77
C ASP A 157 33.05 3.09 -7.38
N GLN A 158 33.74 3.72 -8.33
CA GLN A 158 35.03 4.39 -8.10
C GLN A 158 34.89 5.82 -7.55
N CYS A 159 33.78 6.51 -7.85
CA CYS A 159 33.66 7.96 -7.67
C CYS A 159 32.69 8.40 -6.58
N LEU A 160 31.82 7.51 -6.11
CA LEU A 160 31.06 7.70 -4.89
C LEU A 160 31.83 7.07 -3.73
N SER A 161 32.20 7.85 -2.72
CA SER A 161 32.73 7.27 -1.48
C SER A 161 31.60 6.66 -0.64
N ASN A 162 31.90 5.57 0.06
CA ASN A 162 30.90 4.85 0.84
C ASN A 162 30.36 5.74 1.99
N ASP A 163 31.21 6.58 2.60
CA ASP A 163 30.81 7.60 3.59
C ASP A 163 29.78 8.59 3.04
N VAL A 164 30.02 9.17 1.85
CA VAL A 164 29.11 10.14 1.22
C VAL A 164 27.78 9.48 0.84
N LEU A 165 27.80 8.22 0.40
CA LEU A 165 26.57 7.45 0.17
C LEU A 165 25.77 7.27 1.47
N ILE A 166 26.40 6.92 2.59
CA ILE A 166 25.69 6.74 3.87
C ILE A 166 25.24 8.07 4.51
N GLU A 167 25.95 9.17 4.26
CA GLU A 167 25.53 10.51 4.66
C GLU A 167 24.31 11.00 3.85
N LYS A 168 24.31 10.79 2.52
CA LYS A 168 23.31 11.31 1.58
C LYS A 168 22.32 10.25 1.06
N LEU A 169 22.21 9.10 1.72
CA LEU A 169 21.51 7.92 1.20
C LEU A 169 20.12 8.24 0.66
N GLU A 170 19.25 8.86 1.47
CA GLU A 170 17.88 9.17 1.08
C GLU A 170 17.81 10.11 -0.14
N ALA A 171 18.67 11.14 -0.20
CA ALA A 171 18.76 12.04 -1.34
C ALA A 171 19.29 11.36 -2.61
N VAL A 172 20.13 10.33 -2.49
CA VAL A 172 20.52 9.47 -3.62
C VAL A 172 19.37 8.57 -4.05
N LEU A 173 18.57 8.04 -3.11
CA LEU A 173 17.45 7.13 -3.41
C LEU A 173 16.19 7.82 -3.95
N GLU A 174 16.06 9.14 -3.84
CA GLU A 174 15.05 9.94 -4.55
C GLU A 174 15.34 10.10 -6.06
N LEU A 175 16.55 9.73 -6.50
CA LEU A 175 16.99 9.85 -7.89
C LEU A 175 16.53 8.64 -8.73
N PRO A 176 16.50 8.73 -10.08
CA PRO A 176 16.09 7.64 -10.95
C PRO A 176 17.19 6.59 -11.13
N ILE A 177 17.48 5.88 -10.06
CA ILE A 177 18.48 4.81 -10.04
C ILE A 177 17.98 3.63 -10.89
N THR A 178 18.80 3.16 -11.82
CA THR A 178 18.55 1.94 -12.61
C THR A 178 18.80 0.70 -11.75
N THR A 179 18.18 -0.45 -12.07
CA THR A 179 18.35 -1.70 -11.30
C THR A 179 19.82 -2.10 -11.10
N ASP A 180 20.67 -1.85 -12.09
CA ASP A 180 22.10 -2.14 -12.01
C ASP A 180 22.87 -1.11 -11.20
N ALA A 181 22.50 0.18 -11.26
CA ALA A 181 23.02 1.20 -10.35
C ALA A 181 22.62 0.92 -8.88
N SER A 182 21.39 0.47 -8.62
CA SER A 182 20.96 0.04 -7.28
C SER A 182 21.78 -1.15 -6.77
N ARG A 183 22.24 -2.05 -7.64
CA ARG A 183 23.16 -3.13 -7.26
C ARG A 183 24.55 -2.62 -6.87
N VAL A 184 25.07 -1.60 -7.57
CA VAL A 184 26.30 -0.90 -7.16
C VAL A 184 26.10 -0.22 -5.80
N LEU A 185 25.02 0.53 -5.61
CA LEU A 185 24.75 1.20 -4.34
C LEU A 185 24.59 0.21 -3.17
N LYS A 186 23.90 -0.93 -3.36
CA LYS A 186 23.83 -2.02 -2.36
C LYS A 186 25.22 -2.50 -1.97
N LYS A 187 26.08 -2.84 -2.94
CA LYS A 187 27.47 -3.26 -2.71
C LYS A 187 28.23 -2.26 -1.85
N LYS A 188 28.07 -0.95 -2.07
CA LYS A 188 28.78 0.10 -1.31
C LYS A 188 28.23 0.31 0.10
N VAL A 189 26.94 0.09 0.31
CA VAL A 189 26.33 0.01 1.66
C VAL A 189 26.89 -1.21 2.41
N ASP A 190 26.94 -2.37 1.76
CA ASP A 190 27.45 -3.61 2.36
C ASP A 190 28.96 -3.51 2.68
N GLU A 191 29.74 -2.83 1.81
CA GLU A 191 31.15 -2.51 2.04
C GLU A 191 31.37 -1.55 3.22
N PHE A 192 30.44 -0.64 3.49
CA PHE A 192 30.55 0.28 4.62
C PHE A 192 30.29 -0.41 5.97
N PHE A 193 29.35 -1.38 6.00
CA PHE A 193 28.92 -2.07 7.22
C PHE A 193 29.53 -3.49 7.40
N GLN A 194 30.68 -3.75 6.77
CA GLN A 194 31.37 -5.05 6.84
C GLN A 194 31.61 -5.50 8.28
N GLY A 195 31.16 -6.71 8.61
CA GLY A 195 31.38 -7.35 9.92
C GLY A 195 30.52 -6.81 11.08
N SER A 196 30.06 -5.56 11.04
CA SER A 196 29.11 -5.03 12.05
C SER A 196 27.65 -5.35 11.73
N GLY A 197 27.33 -5.54 10.45
CA GLY A 197 25.96 -5.52 9.96
C GLY A 197 25.40 -4.09 9.90
N ILE A 198 24.30 -3.91 9.16
CA ILE A 198 23.67 -2.60 8.92
C ILE A 198 22.91 -2.18 10.19
N PRO A 199 23.22 -1.02 10.80
CA PRO A 199 22.51 -0.52 11.98
C PRO A 199 21.04 -0.22 11.72
N GLU A 200 20.20 -0.34 12.74
CA GLU A 200 18.74 -0.16 12.62
C GLU A 200 18.32 1.22 12.08
N GLN A 201 19.04 2.28 12.49
CA GLN A 201 18.88 3.64 11.96
C GLN A 201 19.15 3.75 10.44
N GLN A 202 19.96 2.85 9.89
CA GLN A 202 20.33 2.81 8.47
C GLN A 202 19.37 1.92 7.67
N LEU A 203 18.90 0.81 8.25
CA LEU A 203 17.87 -0.06 7.66
C LEU A 203 16.61 0.74 7.27
N ARG A 204 16.16 1.65 8.14
CA ARG A 204 15.05 2.59 7.88
C ARG A 204 15.20 3.40 6.59
N ARG A 205 16.43 3.66 6.16
CA ARG A 205 16.80 4.58 5.08
C ARG A 205 17.23 3.87 3.80
N LEU A 206 17.21 2.53 3.78
CA LEU A 206 17.58 1.73 2.60
C LEU A 206 16.61 1.88 1.42
N GLY A 207 15.37 2.35 1.63
CA GLY A 207 14.39 2.59 0.57
C GLY A 207 14.31 1.44 -0.44
N VAL A 208 14.51 1.76 -1.72
CA VAL A 208 14.53 0.78 -2.82
C VAL A 208 15.66 -0.27 -2.74
N LEU A 209 16.80 0.03 -2.09
CA LEU A 209 17.89 -0.92 -1.94
C LEU A 209 17.51 -2.11 -1.04
N SER A 210 16.58 -1.90 -0.09
CA SER A 210 16.12 -2.96 0.82
C SER A 210 15.58 -4.19 0.08
N ARG A 211 14.98 -4.00 -1.11
CA ARG A 211 14.40 -5.05 -1.95
C ARG A 211 15.45 -5.95 -2.61
N LEU A 212 16.71 -5.49 -2.69
CA LEU A 212 17.82 -6.22 -3.32
C LEU A 212 18.52 -7.21 -2.39
N TYR A 213 18.12 -7.30 -1.13
CA TYR A 213 18.72 -8.20 -0.14
C TYR A 213 18.07 -9.59 -0.14
N THR A 214 18.87 -10.64 -0.01
CA THR A 214 18.36 -12.02 0.07
C THR A 214 17.77 -12.33 1.44
N GLU A 215 17.05 -13.44 1.55
CA GLU A 215 16.49 -13.90 2.83
C GLU A 215 17.60 -14.17 3.87
N GLU A 216 18.74 -14.71 3.45
CA GLU A 216 19.91 -14.92 4.31
C GLU A 216 20.52 -13.62 4.82
N GLU A 217 20.54 -12.56 4.00
CA GLU A 217 21.01 -11.24 4.42
C GLU A 217 20.01 -10.55 5.36
N ILE A 218 18.71 -10.60 5.03
CA ILE A 218 17.62 -10.08 5.88
C ILE A 218 17.60 -10.80 7.24
N SER A 219 17.93 -12.09 7.28
CA SER A 219 18.00 -12.88 8.53
C SER A 219 19.05 -12.34 9.53
N GLN A 220 20.01 -11.54 9.06
CA GLN A 220 21.07 -10.95 9.89
C GLN A 220 20.73 -9.54 10.40
N TRP A 221 19.74 -8.87 9.80
CA TRP A 221 19.39 -7.48 10.11
C TRP A 221 18.95 -7.25 11.56
N SER A 222 19.23 -6.07 12.10
CA SER A 222 18.78 -5.64 13.43
C SER A 222 17.48 -4.85 13.32
N VAL A 223 16.36 -5.54 13.11
CA VAL A 223 15.01 -4.95 13.06
C VAL A 223 14.33 -5.22 14.40
N THR A 224 14.46 -4.32 15.37
CA THR A 224 13.93 -4.51 16.73
C THR A 224 12.69 -3.64 17.03
N SER A 225 12.54 -2.53 16.32
CA SER A 225 11.51 -1.52 16.56
C SER A 225 10.47 -1.44 15.44
N SER A 226 9.24 -1.09 15.82
CA SER A 226 8.08 -1.08 14.92
C SER A 226 8.25 -0.11 13.75
N ASP A 227 8.76 1.11 13.98
CA ASP A 227 9.00 2.09 12.92
C ASP A 227 10.13 1.69 11.95
N THR A 228 11.03 0.75 12.31
CA THR A 228 11.95 0.13 11.33
C THR A 228 11.21 -0.84 10.42
N LEU A 229 10.35 -1.68 10.98
CA LEU A 229 9.55 -2.62 10.20
C LEU A 229 8.59 -1.86 9.26
N SER A 230 7.90 -0.83 9.75
CA SER A 230 7.04 0.07 8.93
C SER A 230 7.82 0.74 7.79
N ALA A 231 8.99 1.34 8.08
CA ALA A 231 9.84 1.96 7.06
C ALA A 231 10.27 0.95 5.97
N LEU A 232 10.60 -0.29 6.36
CA LEU A 232 10.95 -1.35 5.41
C LEU A 232 9.74 -1.88 4.62
N LEU A 233 8.57 -2.03 5.24
CA LEU A 233 7.33 -2.47 4.58
C LEU A 233 6.71 -1.38 3.68
N SER A 234 7.10 -0.12 3.85
CA SER A 234 6.56 1.02 3.10
C SER A 234 6.60 0.81 1.57
N SER A 235 5.52 1.18 0.89
CA SER A 235 5.37 0.99 -0.57
C SER A 235 6.27 1.89 -1.41
N SER A 236 6.85 2.95 -0.83
CA SER A 236 7.84 3.82 -1.48
C SER A 236 9.15 3.09 -1.82
N GLY A 237 9.48 2.00 -1.13
CA GLY A 237 10.61 1.13 -1.48
C GLY A 237 10.36 0.20 -2.67
N GLY A 238 9.17 0.21 -3.28
CA GLY A 238 8.77 -0.74 -4.33
C GLY A 238 8.23 -2.06 -3.76
N GLU A 239 7.95 -3.03 -4.64
CA GLU A 239 7.39 -4.33 -4.21
C GLU A 239 8.45 -5.22 -3.54
N TRP A 240 8.02 -6.03 -2.56
CA TRP A 240 8.80 -7.10 -1.95
C TRP A 240 8.41 -8.46 -2.55
N ASN A 241 9.33 -9.44 -2.54
CA ASN A 241 8.94 -10.85 -2.69
C ASN A 241 8.29 -11.37 -1.39
N ASP A 242 7.32 -12.29 -1.50
CA ASP A 242 6.58 -12.85 -0.35
C ASP A 242 7.50 -13.48 0.70
N SER A 243 8.55 -14.17 0.26
CA SER A 243 9.52 -14.84 1.13
C SER A 243 10.43 -13.84 1.86
N GLN A 244 10.85 -12.75 1.21
CA GLN A 244 11.56 -11.64 1.85
C GLN A 244 10.70 -11.01 2.97
N VAL A 245 9.41 -10.76 2.73
CA VAL A 245 8.50 -10.25 3.77
C VAL A 245 8.35 -11.25 4.92
N GLN A 246 8.17 -12.53 4.62
CA GLN A 246 8.05 -13.57 5.64
C GLN A 246 9.34 -13.69 6.49
N GLN A 247 10.51 -13.57 5.88
CA GLN A 247 11.80 -13.58 6.56
C GLN A 247 12.02 -12.31 7.39
N LEU A 248 11.63 -11.13 6.89
CA LEU A 248 11.68 -9.86 7.61
C LEU A 248 10.78 -9.90 8.87
N LEU A 249 9.54 -10.36 8.73
CA LEU A 249 8.60 -10.50 9.85
C LEU A 249 9.06 -11.55 10.86
N SER A 250 9.58 -12.69 10.39
CA SER A 250 10.13 -13.72 11.26
C SER A 250 11.36 -13.24 12.02
N ARG A 251 12.20 -12.38 11.40
CA ARG A 251 13.36 -11.76 12.04
C ARG A 251 12.93 -10.75 13.12
N TYR A 252 11.96 -9.88 12.83
CA TYR A 252 11.41 -8.93 13.82
C TYR A 252 10.85 -9.66 15.06
N LEU A 253 10.03 -10.68 14.84
CA LEU A 253 9.44 -11.49 15.93
C LEU A 253 10.52 -12.25 16.72
N ALA A 254 11.53 -12.84 16.04
CA ALA A 254 12.64 -13.54 16.71
C ALA A 254 13.55 -12.62 17.54
N LEU A 255 13.56 -11.31 17.26
CA LEU A 255 14.24 -10.28 18.06
C LEU A 255 13.39 -9.75 19.22
N GLY A 256 12.20 -10.31 19.46
CA GLY A 256 11.27 -9.88 20.51
C GLY A 256 10.35 -8.72 20.11
N GLY A 257 10.31 -8.36 18.82
CA GLY A 257 9.37 -7.37 18.29
C GLY A 257 7.92 -7.83 18.44
N SER A 258 6.99 -6.88 18.56
CA SER A 258 5.54 -7.16 18.69
C SER A 258 4.76 -6.48 17.57
N LEU A 259 3.81 -7.20 16.98
CA LEU A 259 2.96 -6.67 15.91
C LEU A 259 1.86 -5.78 16.51
N THR A 260 1.91 -4.49 16.19
CA THR A 260 0.94 -3.48 16.59
C THR A 260 -0.18 -3.36 15.54
N GLY A 261 -1.28 -2.69 15.87
CA GLY A 261 -2.38 -2.46 14.92
C GLY A 261 -1.94 -1.87 13.57
N PRO A 262 -1.21 -0.74 13.56
CA PRO A 262 -0.68 -0.16 12.33
C PRO A 262 0.22 -1.12 11.53
N LEU A 263 1.11 -1.88 12.20
CA LEU A 263 1.93 -2.89 11.53
C LEU A 263 1.08 -3.98 10.87
N LEU A 264 0.01 -4.46 11.53
CA LEU A 264 -0.90 -5.46 10.94
C LEU A 264 -1.63 -4.90 9.70
N GLN A 265 -1.93 -3.60 9.69
CA GLN A 265 -2.52 -2.93 8.53
C GLN A 265 -1.51 -2.79 7.37
N GLU A 266 -0.25 -2.47 7.64
CA GLU A 266 0.84 -2.39 6.65
C GLU A 266 1.23 -3.76 6.07
N ILE A 267 1.30 -4.79 6.93
CA ILE A 267 1.53 -6.19 6.55
C ILE A 267 0.38 -6.70 5.67
N GLY A 268 -0.86 -6.32 6.00
CA GLY A 268 -2.05 -6.69 5.25
C GLY A 268 -2.39 -8.19 5.29
N GLY A 269 -3.55 -8.53 4.73
CA GLY A 269 -4.13 -9.87 4.82
C GLY A 269 -3.23 -11.00 4.30
N LYS A 270 -2.60 -10.80 3.14
CA LYS A 270 -1.77 -11.82 2.48
C LYS A 270 -0.60 -12.25 3.37
N HIS A 271 0.22 -11.31 3.81
CA HIS A 271 1.43 -11.62 4.58
C HIS A 271 1.08 -12.01 6.03
N LEU A 272 0.00 -11.48 6.61
CA LEU A 272 -0.55 -11.96 7.90
C LEU A 272 -0.92 -13.46 7.83
N CYS A 273 -1.60 -13.89 6.77
CA CYS A 273 -1.95 -15.30 6.58
C CYS A 273 -0.76 -16.22 6.26
N ASN A 274 0.39 -15.65 5.84
CA ASN A 274 1.65 -16.38 5.65
C ASN A 274 2.46 -16.59 6.95
N LEU A 275 2.18 -15.82 8.02
CA LEU A 275 2.81 -16.04 9.33
C LEU A 275 2.50 -17.45 9.87
N GLN A 276 3.42 -18.03 10.64
CA GLN A 276 3.22 -19.31 11.30
C GLN A 276 2.18 -19.21 12.43
N GLU A 277 1.59 -20.33 12.82
CA GLU A 277 0.52 -20.35 13.83
C GLU A 277 1.04 -19.90 15.21
N GLU A 278 2.29 -20.19 15.55
CA GLU A 278 2.96 -19.69 16.76
C GLU A 278 3.17 -18.16 16.71
N GLN A 279 3.42 -17.60 15.52
CA GLN A 279 3.60 -16.16 15.31
C GLN A 279 2.26 -15.41 15.43
N ILE A 280 1.18 -15.99 14.90
CA ILE A 280 -0.18 -15.43 15.05
C ILE A 280 -0.65 -15.53 16.50
N GLN A 281 -0.35 -16.63 17.19
CA GLN A 281 -0.67 -16.78 18.61
C GLN A 281 0.07 -15.78 19.52
N GLN A 282 1.21 -15.22 19.07
CA GLN A 282 1.94 -14.15 19.76
C GLN A 282 1.36 -12.74 19.54
N ILE A 283 0.44 -12.54 18.59
CA ILE A 283 -0.18 -11.23 18.35
C ILE A 283 -0.97 -10.79 19.60
N PRO A 284 -0.77 -9.56 20.13
CA PRO A 284 -1.59 -9.03 21.22
C PRO A 284 -3.03 -8.77 20.76
N ALA A 285 -4.04 -9.11 21.56
CA ALA A 285 -5.45 -8.80 21.24
C ALA A 285 -5.67 -7.30 20.96
N GLY A 286 -5.05 -6.42 21.76
CA GLY A 286 -5.12 -4.96 21.53
C GLY A 286 -4.53 -4.49 20.19
N ALA A 287 -3.69 -5.28 19.52
CA ALA A 287 -3.23 -4.99 18.17
C ALA A 287 -4.34 -5.24 17.14
N ILE A 288 -5.06 -6.37 17.24
CA ILE A 288 -6.25 -6.63 16.43
C ILE A 288 -7.29 -5.52 16.59
N GLY A 289 -7.53 -5.09 17.84
CA GLY A 289 -8.43 -3.98 18.16
C GLY A 289 -8.00 -2.60 17.66
N THR A 290 -6.78 -2.45 17.14
CA THR A 290 -6.24 -1.19 16.59
C THR A 290 -5.78 -1.30 15.13
N ALA A 291 -5.94 -2.46 14.49
CA ALA A 291 -5.52 -2.71 13.10
C ALA A 291 -6.55 -2.25 12.04
N GLY A 292 -7.75 -1.85 12.47
CA GLY A 292 -8.87 -1.61 11.56
C GLY A 292 -9.34 -2.91 10.89
N GLN A 293 -9.78 -2.81 9.63
CA GLN A 293 -10.35 -3.93 8.89
C GLN A 293 -9.28 -4.76 8.18
N LEU A 294 -8.88 -5.88 8.79
CA LEU A 294 -7.97 -6.86 8.18
C LEU A 294 -8.76 -7.88 7.32
N ASN A 295 -8.27 -8.17 6.12
CA ASN A 295 -8.84 -9.19 5.24
C ASN A 295 -8.14 -10.55 5.48
N ILE A 296 -8.75 -11.43 6.27
CA ILE A 296 -8.18 -12.75 6.61
C ILE A 296 -8.68 -13.89 5.70
N SER A 297 -9.31 -13.58 4.56
CA SER A 297 -9.97 -14.58 3.70
C SER A 297 -9.04 -15.71 3.24
N SER A 298 -7.78 -15.40 2.92
CA SER A 298 -6.75 -16.35 2.48
C SER A 298 -6.10 -17.18 3.60
N CYS A 299 -6.46 -16.96 4.87
CA CYS A 299 -5.93 -17.74 5.99
C CYS A 299 -6.51 -19.17 6.01
N SER A 300 -5.70 -20.14 6.46
CA SER A 300 -6.17 -21.47 6.87
C SER A 300 -7.15 -21.35 8.06
N GLN A 301 -7.98 -22.38 8.27
CA GLN A 301 -9.02 -22.34 9.29
C GLN A 301 -8.43 -22.11 10.69
N THR A 302 -7.39 -22.86 11.10
CA THR A 302 -6.70 -22.68 12.38
C THR A 302 -6.26 -21.24 12.63
N LYS A 303 -5.75 -20.56 11.59
CA LYS A 303 -5.31 -19.15 11.67
C LYS A 303 -6.50 -18.20 11.81
N LYS A 304 -7.63 -18.48 11.14
CA LYS A 304 -8.88 -17.73 11.34
C LYS A 304 -9.41 -17.91 12.75
N ASP A 305 -9.39 -19.13 13.28
CA ASP A 305 -9.86 -19.44 14.64
C ASP A 305 -9.00 -18.73 15.71
N GLN A 306 -7.67 -18.71 15.55
CA GLN A 306 -6.76 -17.94 16.39
C GLN A 306 -7.03 -16.43 16.31
N LEU A 307 -7.11 -15.87 15.10
CA LEU A 307 -7.37 -14.45 14.88
C LEU A 307 -8.75 -14.03 15.42
N TYR A 308 -9.76 -14.90 15.33
CA TYR A 308 -11.06 -14.71 15.96
C TYR A 308 -10.96 -14.66 17.49
N GLY A 309 -10.24 -15.60 18.11
CA GLY A 309 -9.99 -15.58 19.55
C GLY A 309 -9.38 -14.25 20.03
N LYS A 310 -8.37 -13.77 19.32
CA LYS A 310 -7.73 -12.46 19.58
C LYS A 310 -8.68 -11.29 19.35
N ALA A 311 -9.51 -11.32 18.31
CA ALA A 311 -10.50 -10.27 18.03
C ALA A 311 -11.59 -10.22 19.11
N ARG A 312 -12.07 -11.38 19.57
CA ARG A 312 -13.04 -11.50 20.68
C ARG A 312 -12.48 -10.92 21.98
N GLU A 313 -11.22 -11.23 22.32
CA GLU A 313 -10.52 -10.61 23.45
C GLU A 313 -10.41 -9.07 23.29
N ALA A 314 -10.09 -8.60 22.08
CA ALA A 314 -9.93 -7.16 21.79
C ALA A 314 -11.23 -6.37 21.92
N PHE A 315 -12.35 -6.96 21.46
CA PHE A 315 -13.66 -6.30 21.37
C PHE A 315 -14.60 -6.67 22.52
N ALA A 316 -14.16 -7.42 23.54
CA ALA A 316 -14.97 -7.85 24.68
C ALA A 316 -15.66 -6.69 25.43
N SER A 317 -15.05 -5.50 25.44
CA SER A 317 -15.63 -4.27 26.02
C SER A 317 -16.90 -3.77 25.30
N LEU A 318 -17.13 -4.21 24.07
CA LEU A 318 -18.27 -3.83 23.23
C LEU A 318 -19.46 -4.80 23.32
N ALA A 319 -19.35 -5.89 24.10
CA ALA A 319 -20.37 -6.94 24.18
C ALA A 319 -21.76 -6.43 24.64
N SER A 320 -21.81 -5.32 25.39
CA SER A 320 -23.06 -4.63 25.76
C SER A 320 -23.71 -3.83 24.63
N THR A 321 -23.06 -3.75 23.46
CA THR A 321 -23.50 -3.00 22.28
C THR A 321 -23.46 -3.87 21.00
N PRO A 322 -24.42 -4.80 20.81
CA PRO A 322 -24.34 -5.85 19.79
C PRO A 322 -24.03 -5.37 18.36
N SER A 323 -24.65 -4.27 17.91
CA SER A 323 -24.39 -3.74 16.56
C SER A 323 -22.97 -3.20 16.39
N HIS A 324 -22.41 -2.55 17.42
CA HIS A 324 -21.03 -2.03 17.34
C HIS A 324 -20.01 -3.17 17.52
N TYR A 325 -20.29 -4.16 18.37
CA TYR A 325 -19.50 -5.40 18.43
C TYR A 325 -19.49 -6.12 17.08
N TYR A 326 -20.65 -6.27 16.42
CA TYR A 326 -20.75 -6.87 15.09
C TYR A 326 -19.86 -6.15 14.06
N CYS A 327 -19.94 -4.82 13.98
CA CYS A 327 -19.12 -4.04 13.03
C CYS A 327 -17.59 -4.23 13.21
N GLN A 328 -17.12 -4.54 14.42
CA GLN A 328 -15.69 -4.76 14.69
C GLN A 328 -15.27 -6.23 14.53
N ILE A 329 -16.13 -7.18 14.94
CA ILE A 329 -15.84 -8.62 14.87
C ILE A 329 -16.06 -9.23 13.47
N GLN A 330 -16.90 -8.60 12.62
CA GLN A 330 -17.31 -9.10 11.30
C GLN A 330 -16.17 -9.66 10.44
N PRO A 331 -14.98 -9.01 10.29
CA PRO A 331 -13.90 -9.52 9.45
C PRO A 331 -13.31 -10.85 9.95
N TYR A 332 -13.51 -11.16 11.23
CA TYR A 332 -12.92 -12.33 11.92
C TYR A 332 -13.91 -13.49 12.08
N LEU A 333 -15.20 -13.31 11.76
CA LEU A 333 -16.25 -14.33 11.97
C LEU A 333 -16.01 -15.64 11.19
N GLY A 334 -15.12 -15.64 10.20
CA GLY A 334 -14.65 -16.86 9.55
C GLY A 334 -13.94 -17.87 10.48
N GLY A 335 -13.56 -17.46 11.70
CA GLY A 335 -13.04 -18.34 12.75
C GLY A 335 -13.93 -18.44 14.00
N ALA A 336 -15.19 -18.00 13.91
CA ALA A 336 -16.09 -18.00 15.07
C ALA A 336 -16.68 -19.40 15.35
N PRO A 337 -16.65 -19.87 16.61
CA PRO A 337 -17.33 -21.12 17.00
C PRO A 337 -18.85 -20.93 16.97
N ALA A 338 -19.59 -22.03 16.83
CA ALA A 338 -21.04 -22.01 16.76
C ALA A 338 -21.73 -21.52 18.05
N GLU A 339 -21.02 -21.46 19.18
CA GLU A 339 -21.51 -20.91 20.45
C GLU A 339 -21.60 -19.37 20.35
N ASP A 340 -20.48 -18.69 20.10
CA ASP A 340 -20.42 -17.24 19.87
C ASP A 340 -21.30 -16.77 18.70
N LEU A 341 -21.45 -17.58 17.64
CA LEU A 341 -22.38 -17.29 16.55
C LEU A 341 -23.85 -17.36 16.99
N LYS A 342 -24.19 -18.23 17.94
CA LYS A 342 -25.54 -18.27 18.55
C LYS A 342 -25.75 -17.11 19.51
N ASP A 343 -24.75 -16.72 20.29
CA ASP A 343 -24.86 -15.54 21.15
C ASP A 343 -25.07 -14.27 20.30
N LEU A 344 -24.35 -14.13 19.18
CA LEU A 344 -24.57 -13.06 18.20
C LEU A 344 -25.99 -13.12 17.60
N ALA A 345 -26.48 -14.31 17.24
CA ALA A 345 -27.86 -14.51 16.77
C ALA A 345 -28.93 -14.18 17.84
N ASN A 346 -28.59 -14.30 19.12
CA ASN A 346 -29.49 -14.13 20.25
C ASN A 346 -29.36 -12.77 20.95
N ALA A 347 -28.50 -11.87 20.46
CA ALA A 347 -28.17 -10.58 21.06
C ALA A 347 -29.31 -9.53 21.06
N GLY A 348 -30.55 -9.90 20.75
CA GLY A 348 -31.75 -9.06 20.86
C GLY A 348 -31.90 -7.94 19.83
N VAL A 349 -30.93 -7.77 18.92
CA VAL A 349 -30.88 -6.74 17.88
C VAL A 349 -30.68 -7.42 16.52
N ALA A 350 -31.21 -6.84 15.45
CA ALA A 350 -30.95 -7.34 14.09
C ALA A 350 -29.46 -7.16 13.74
N ILE A 351 -28.77 -8.27 13.47
CA ILE A 351 -27.36 -8.29 13.09
C ILE A 351 -27.19 -7.93 11.60
N ASN A 352 -28.14 -8.33 10.75
CA ASN A 352 -28.12 -8.09 9.31
C ASN A 352 -26.79 -8.49 8.66
N MET A 353 -26.31 -9.69 8.98
CA MET A 353 -25.12 -10.29 8.39
C MET A 353 -25.27 -10.35 6.87
N ASP A 354 -24.26 -9.88 6.14
CA ASP A 354 -24.23 -9.92 4.68
C ASP A 354 -23.91 -11.33 4.17
N LEU A 355 -24.31 -11.62 2.93
CA LEU A 355 -24.14 -12.95 2.33
C LEU A 355 -22.66 -13.36 2.21
N SER A 356 -21.75 -12.41 1.96
CA SER A 356 -20.31 -12.67 1.89
C SER A 356 -19.72 -13.09 3.24
N THR A 357 -20.06 -12.41 4.34
CA THR A 357 -19.68 -12.80 5.70
C THR A 357 -20.25 -14.17 6.05
N PHE A 358 -21.53 -14.43 5.73
CA PHE A 358 -22.18 -15.71 6.00
C PHE A 358 -21.54 -16.89 5.27
N LEU A 359 -21.15 -16.70 4.00
CA LEU A 359 -20.44 -17.71 3.21
C LEU A 359 -18.96 -17.87 3.62
N ALA A 360 -18.39 -16.88 4.31
CA ALA A 360 -17.02 -16.92 4.83
C ALA A 360 -16.89 -17.53 6.25
N LEU A 361 -18.01 -17.88 6.91
CA LEU A 361 -18.02 -18.59 8.19
C LEU A 361 -17.31 -19.95 8.10
N ASN A 362 -16.76 -20.43 9.22
CA ASN A 362 -16.23 -21.79 9.32
C ASN A 362 -17.32 -22.81 8.93
N PRO A 363 -17.13 -23.63 7.87
CA PRO A 363 -18.18 -24.52 7.37
C PRO A 363 -18.65 -25.56 8.40
N GLU A 364 -17.78 -26.02 9.30
CA GLU A 364 -18.08 -27.00 10.33
C GLU A 364 -18.90 -26.39 11.49
N GLU A 365 -18.63 -25.13 11.84
CA GLU A 365 -19.40 -24.39 12.84
C GLU A 365 -20.78 -23.99 12.31
N LEU A 366 -20.85 -23.59 11.03
CA LEU A 366 -22.12 -23.31 10.34
C LEU A 366 -23.09 -24.51 10.38
N GLN A 367 -22.59 -25.75 10.25
CA GLN A 367 -23.42 -26.95 10.37
C GLN A 367 -24.16 -27.07 11.71
N LYS A 368 -23.64 -26.45 12.77
CA LYS A 368 -24.18 -26.52 14.14
C LYS A 368 -25.25 -25.46 14.41
N LEU A 369 -25.53 -24.56 13.46
CA LEU A 369 -26.56 -23.52 13.57
C LEU A 369 -27.94 -24.05 13.15
N SER A 370 -28.99 -23.64 13.87
CA SER A 370 -30.38 -23.96 13.52
C SER A 370 -30.95 -23.01 12.46
N VAL A 371 -32.10 -23.37 11.88
CA VAL A 371 -32.92 -22.49 11.03
C VAL A 371 -33.24 -21.15 11.72
N THR A 372 -33.41 -21.15 13.04
CA THR A 372 -33.68 -19.92 13.82
C THR A 372 -32.44 -19.05 13.98
N ASP A 373 -31.25 -19.64 14.16
CA ASP A 373 -30.00 -18.89 14.30
C ASP A 373 -29.63 -18.19 12.98
N VAL A 374 -29.66 -18.93 11.87
CA VAL A 374 -29.40 -18.39 10.52
C VAL A 374 -30.40 -17.28 10.16
N LYS A 375 -31.68 -17.43 10.53
CA LYS A 375 -32.71 -16.40 10.36
C LYS A 375 -32.39 -15.11 11.12
N ARG A 376 -31.84 -15.19 12.33
CA ARG A 376 -31.52 -14.03 13.18
C ARG A 376 -30.21 -13.35 12.76
N LEU A 377 -29.19 -14.13 12.35
CA LEU A 377 -27.93 -13.59 11.86
C LEU A 377 -28.11 -12.79 10.57
N LEU A 378 -28.75 -13.38 9.55
CA LEU A 378 -28.93 -12.73 8.25
C LEU A 378 -29.95 -11.57 8.30
N GLY A 379 -30.96 -11.65 9.16
CA GLY A 379 -31.94 -10.58 9.34
C GLY A 379 -32.63 -10.16 8.03
N GLU A 380 -32.47 -8.89 7.64
CA GLU A 380 -33.02 -8.35 6.39
C GLU A 380 -32.38 -8.99 5.13
N ASN A 381 -31.12 -9.42 5.21
CA ASN A 381 -30.41 -10.08 4.12
C ASN A 381 -30.81 -11.56 3.93
N LEU A 382 -31.72 -12.10 4.75
CA LEU A 382 -32.15 -13.50 4.67
C LEU A 382 -32.64 -13.93 3.28
N ARG A 383 -33.25 -13.00 2.52
CA ARG A 383 -33.69 -13.25 1.13
C ARG A 383 -32.54 -13.51 0.16
N GLU A 384 -31.33 -13.06 0.50
CA GLU A 384 -30.13 -13.25 -0.31
C GLU A 384 -29.59 -14.67 -0.22
N LEU A 385 -29.82 -15.39 0.87
CA LEU A 385 -29.36 -16.78 1.05
C LEU A 385 -29.85 -17.71 -0.07
N ARG A 386 -31.02 -17.43 -0.65
CA ARG A 386 -31.54 -18.16 -1.81
C ARG A 386 -30.65 -18.03 -3.06
N LYS A 387 -29.96 -16.90 -3.24
CA LYS A 387 -28.97 -16.73 -4.32
C LYS A 387 -27.80 -17.72 -4.19
N ALA A 388 -27.52 -18.15 -2.96
CA ALA A 388 -26.48 -19.10 -2.59
C ALA A 388 -27.03 -20.52 -2.32
N GLU A 389 -28.23 -20.87 -2.80
CA GLU A 389 -28.84 -22.20 -2.58
C GLU A 389 -28.02 -23.37 -3.16
N HIS A 390 -27.03 -23.07 -4.01
CA HIS A 390 -26.09 -24.03 -4.62
C HIS A 390 -24.69 -24.01 -3.97
N GLU A 391 -24.40 -23.12 -3.01
CA GLU A 391 -23.08 -23.06 -2.36
C GLU A 391 -22.86 -24.26 -1.44
N PRO A 392 -21.70 -24.95 -1.47
CA PRO A 392 -21.51 -26.23 -0.78
C PRO A 392 -21.82 -26.18 0.72
N SER A 393 -21.43 -25.11 1.41
CA SER A 393 -21.69 -24.91 2.84
C SER A 393 -23.18 -24.73 3.14
N VAL A 394 -23.92 -24.06 2.26
CA VAL A 394 -25.38 -23.85 2.36
C VAL A 394 -26.14 -25.13 2.05
N VAL A 395 -25.75 -25.85 0.99
CA VAL A 395 -26.32 -27.15 0.61
C VAL A 395 -26.13 -28.17 1.75
N SER A 396 -24.93 -28.24 2.33
CA SER A 396 -24.64 -29.13 3.47
C SER A 396 -25.48 -28.76 4.69
N TRP A 397 -25.59 -27.46 5.01
CA TRP A 397 -26.40 -26.98 6.13
C TRP A 397 -27.90 -27.30 5.94
N VAL A 398 -28.45 -27.04 4.75
CA VAL A 398 -29.83 -27.38 4.37
C VAL A 398 -30.12 -28.86 4.60
N GLN A 399 -29.21 -29.74 4.17
CA GLN A 399 -29.32 -31.20 4.36
C GLN A 399 -29.23 -31.66 5.83
N GLN A 400 -29.00 -30.76 6.79
CA GLN A 400 -29.05 -31.05 8.22
C GLN A 400 -30.38 -30.66 8.88
N GLN A 401 -31.05 -29.62 8.37
CA GLN A 401 -32.31 -29.12 8.89
C GLN A 401 -33.50 -29.97 8.41
N PHE A 402 -34.65 -29.88 9.10
CA PHE A 402 -35.90 -30.46 8.59
C PHE A 402 -36.52 -29.57 7.52
N GLN A 403 -37.06 -30.16 6.45
CA GLN A 403 -37.69 -29.41 5.36
C GLN A 403 -38.86 -28.54 5.85
N GLN A 404 -39.65 -29.03 6.82
CA GLN A 404 -40.73 -28.25 7.45
C GLN A 404 -40.21 -27.00 8.18
N GLU A 405 -39.04 -27.06 8.83
CA GLU A 405 -38.46 -25.86 9.48
C GLU A 405 -37.96 -24.86 8.42
N LEU A 406 -37.34 -25.32 7.35
CA LEU A 406 -36.94 -24.46 6.23
C LEU A 406 -38.15 -23.75 5.59
N ASP A 407 -39.25 -24.46 5.39
CA ASP A 407 -40.46 -23.89 4.77
C ASP A 407 -41.26 -22.99 5.74
N CYS A 408 -41.43 -23.40 7.02
CA CYS A 408 -42.26 -22.66 7.98
C CYS A 408 -41.50 -21.60 8.80
N VAL A 409 -40.22 -21.82 9.13
CA VAL A 409 -39.41 -20.87 9.91
C VAL A 409 -38.60 -19.96 8.99
N LEU A 410 -37.88 -20.49 8.01
CA LEU A 410 -37.06 -19.67 7.10
C LEU A 410 -37.91 -18.97 6.03
N GLY A 411 -38.82 -19.70 5.38
CA GLY A 411 -39.84 -19.16 4.48
C GLY A 411 -39.34 -18.61 3.15
N ILE A 412 -38.08 -18.86 2.78
CA ILE A 412 -37.46 -18.37 1.53
C ILE A 412 -37.51 -19.39 0.37
N GLY A 413 -37.92 -20.63 0.64
CA GLY A 413 -38.09 -21.69 -0.36
C GLY A 413 -36.83 -22.49 -0.69
N LEU A 414 -35.89 -22.65 0.26
CA LEU A 414 -34.80 -23.63 0.13
C LEU A 414 -35.38 -25.06 0.19
N GLN A 415 -34.79 -25.98 -0.57
CA GLN A 415 -35.26 -27.36 -0.72
C GLN A 415 -34.11 -28.35 -0.56
N GLY A 416 -34.43 -29.57 -0.12
CA GLY A 416 -33.44 -30.63 0.13
C GLY A 416 -33.12 -30.85 1.62
N GLY A 417 -33.94 -30.30 2.51
CA GLY A 417 -33.90 -30.64 3.94
C GLY A 417 -34.35 -32.08 4.22
N ARG A 418 -34.07 -32.54 5.44
CA ARG A 418 -34.44 -33.89 5.88
C ARG A 418 -35.96 -34.06 5.97
N PRO A 419 -36.50 -35.24 5.62
CA PRO A 419 -37.88 -35.58 5.96
C PRO A 419 -38.03 -35.65 7.48
N GLU A 420 -39.22 -35.30 7.96
CA GLU A 420 -39.58 -35.42 9.38
C GLU A 420 -39.54 -36.90 9.81
N PRO A 421 -39.09 -37.25 11.04
CA PRO A 421 -39.09 -38.62 11.51
C PRO A 421 -40.52 -39.15 11.66
N THR A 422 -40.96 -39.98 10.71
CA THR A 422 -42.32 -40.55 10.69
C THR A 422 -42.59 -41.32 11.98
N GLY A 423 -43.38 -40.73 12.87
CA GLY A 423 -43.68 -41.31 14.19
C GLY A 423 -44.26 -42.71 14.08
N THR A 424 -43.79 -43.61 14.97
CA THR A 424 -44.20 -45.02 15.03
C THR A 424 -45.71 -45.18 14.88
N ALA A 425 -46.13 -46.02 13.93
CA ALA A 425 -47.53 -46.29 13.67
C ALA A 425 -48.23 -46.83 14.94
N SER A 426 -49.00 -45.97 15.61
CA SER A 426 -49.94 -46.38 16.64
C SER A 426 -50.94 -47.34 16.00
N PRO A 427 -51.14 -48.57 16.52
CA PRO A 427 -52.02 -49.55 15.90
C PRO A 427 -53.45 -49.00 15.85
N ALA A 428 -54.05 -49.02 14.67
CA ALA A 428 -55.35 -48.42 14.44
C ALA A 428 -56.44 -49.06 15.32
N VAL A 429 -57.26 -48.22 15.96
CA VAL A 429 -58.41 -48.67 16.75
C VAL A 429 -59.53 -49.10 15.81
N THR A 430 -59.50 -50.35 15.36
CA THR A 430 -60.60 -50.97 14.62
C THR A 430 -61.76 -51.26 15.58
N SER A 431 -62.84 -50.48 15.45
CA SER A 431 -64.08 -50.67 16.23
C SER A 431 -64.90 -51.86 15.69
N PRO A 432 -65.17 -52.93 16.46
CA PRO A 432 -66.03 -54.02 16.04
C PRO A 432 -67.46 -53.81 16.54
N ALA A 433 -68.44 -53.76 15.63
CA ALA A 433 -69.84 -53.98 16.00
C ALA A 433 -70.03 -55.46 16.38
N GLY A 434 -70.63 -55.72 17.55
CA GLY A 434 -70.56 -57.05 18.18
C GLY A 434 -71.79 -57.95 18.02
N VAL A 435 -71.67 -59.17 18.55
CA VAL A 435 -72.78 -60.07 18.89
C VAL A 435 -72.41 -60.90 20.13
N THR A 436 -73.28 -60.87 21.15
CA THR A 436 -73.68 -61.96 22.09
C THR A 436 -72.70 -63.13 22.35
N SER A 437 -72.40 -63.56 23.60
CA SER A 437 -73.21 -63.51 24.84
C SER A 437 -72.41 -63.84 26.14
N THR A 438 -72.98 -63.43 27.29
CA THR A 438 -72.88 -64.03 28.66
C THR A 438 -71.52 -64.49 29.23
N ALA A 439 -71.02 -63.82 30.29
CA ALA A 439 -71.05 -64.37 31.66
C ALA A 439 -70.47 -63.43 32.77
N THR A 440 -71.25 -63.33 33.84
CA THR A 440 -71.07 -62.85 35.22
C THR A 440 -69.68 -62.85 35.90
N VAL A 441 -69.30 -61.71 36.52
CA VAL A 441 -68.65 -61.45 37.85
C VAL A 441 -67.74 -62.59 38.43
N THR A 442 -66.45 -62.38 38.81
CA THR A 442 -65.96 -61.59 39.98
C THR A 442 -64.42 -61.34 39.94
N SER A 443 -63.92 -60.40 40.74
CA SER A 443 -62.47 -60.10 41.04
C SER A 443 -61.92 -61.00 42.19
N PRO A 444 -60.65 -60.92 42.70
CA PRO A 444 -59.54 -59.97 42.43
C PRO A 444 -58.07 -60.52 42.41
N HIS A 445 -57.12 -59.61 42.11
CA HIS A 445 -55.68 -59.60 42.49
C HIS A 445 -54.71 -60.62 41.81
N PRO A 446 -53.41 -60.26 41.71
CA PRO A 446 -52.43 -60.79 42.68
C PRO A 446 -51.37 -59.78 43.17
N THR A 447 -50.62 -60.21 44.20
CA THR A 447 -49.60 -59.44 44.93
C THR A 447 -48.23 -59.37 44.25
N THR A 448 -47.40 -58.42 44.71
CA THR A 448 -45.93 -58.47 44.65
C THR A 448 -45.37 -59.79 45.18
N SER A 449 -44.22 -60.21 44.66
CA SER A 449 -43.28 -61.09 45.38
C SER A 449 -41.85 -60.78 44.94
N ALA A 450 -40.88 -61.02 45.83
CA ALA A 450 -39.47 -60.71 45.61
C ALA A 450 -38.67 -61.95 45.18
N ASN A 451 -37.43 -61.75 44.75
CA ASN A 451 -36.41 -62.80 44.88
C ASN A 451 -35.02 -62.21 45.18
N VAL A 452 -34.17 -62.99 45.83
CA VAL A 452 -32.85 -62.58 46.38
C VAL A 452 -31.87 -63.76 46.24
N THR A 453 -30.56 -63.48 46.28
CA THR A 453 -29.46 -64.34 46.85
C THR A 453 -28.37 -64.83 45.86
N SER A 454 -27.14 -64.29 46.02
CA SER A 454 -25.81 -64.94 45.80
C SER A 454 -25.35 -65.30 44.37
N THR A 455 -24.05 -65.46 44.01
CA THR A 455 -22.69 -65.45 44.65
C THR A 455 -21.62 -65.28 43.51
N ALA A 456 -20.31 -64.96 43.63
CA ALA A 456 -19.41 -64.47 44.69
C ALA A 456 -17.99 -64.10 44.12
N THR A 457 -17.08 -63.61 44.98
CA THR A 457 -15.57 -63.67 44.93
C THR A 457 -14.76 -62.91 43.83
N VAL A 458 -14.22 -61.72 44.19
CA VAL A 458 -12.79 -61.34 44.47
C VAL A 458 -11.69 -62.19 43.75
N PRO A 459 -10.60 -61.65 43.10
CA PRO A 459 -9.66 -60.67 43.72
C PRO A 459 -8.81 -59.65 42.88
N THR A 460 -8.33 -58.60 43.60
CA THR A 460 -7.04 -57.85 43.53
C THR A 460 -6.43 -57.18 42.26
N SER A 461 -6.09 -55.89 42.47
CA SER A 461 -4.88 -55.07 42.08
C SER A 461 -3.61 -55.74 41.51
N PRO A 462 -2.65 -55.01 40.85
CA PRO A 462 -2.17 -53.66 41.27
C PRO A 462 -1.80 -52.60 40.18
N HIS A 463 -1.50 -51.40 40.69
CA HIS A 463 -0.78 -50.29 40.05
C HIS A 463 0.70 -50.67 39.76
N PRO A 464 1.45 -49.83 39.03
CA PRO A 464 2.53 -49.12 39.73
C PRO A 464 2.60 -47.63 39.40
N ALA A 465 3.25 -46.86 40.28
CA ALA A 465 3.62 -45.46 40.07
C ALA A 465 5.09 -45.29 40.45
N THR A 466 5.77 -44.32 39.85
CA THR A 466 7.15 -43.96 40.20
C THR A 466 7.28 -42.44 40.30
N SER A 467 7.62 -41.96 41.49
CA SER A 467 7.86 -40.53 41.77
C SER A 467 9.35 -40.24 41.86
N ALA A 468 9.74 -39.01 41.52
CA ALA A 468 11.00 -38.41 41.96
C ALA A 468 10.76 -36.93 42.29
N SER A 469 11.27 -36.46 43.43
CA SER A 469 11.21 -35.05 43.83
C SER A 469 12.43 -34.68 44.66
N VAL A 470 13.00 -33.49 44.46
CA VAL A 470 14.00 -32.89 45.37
C VAL A 470 13.88 -31.35 45.32
N THR A 471 13.78 -30.73 46.50
CA THR A 471 14.06 -29.30 46.86
C THR A 471 13.56 -28.13 46.00
N PRO A 472 12.80 -27.18 46.60
CA PRO A 472 12.86 -25.76 46.28
C PRO A 472 13.93 -25.02 47.11
N VAL A 473 14.38 -23.84 46.64
CA VAL A 473 15.23 -22.89 47.39
C VAL A 473 14.59 -21.49 47.32
N PRO A 474 14.46 -20.73 48.42
CA PRO A 474 13.75 -19.45 48.44
C PRO A 474 14.66 -18.23 48.22
N THR A 475 14.16 -17.20 47.53
CA THR A 475 14.75 -15.85 47.53
C THR A 475 13.67 -14.79 47.69
N THR A 476 13.97 -13.79 48.53
CA THR A 476 13.08 -12.76 49.08
C THR A 476 12.57 -11.70 48.11
N LEU A 477 11.31 -11.29 48.28
CA LEU A 477 10.78 -9.98 47.87
C LEU A 477 11.15 -8.90 48.91
N PRO A 478 11.44 -7.65 48.49
CA PRO A 478 11.33 -6.48 49.35
C PRO A 478 10.16 -5.56 48.95
N THR A 479 9.25 -5.32 49.90
CA THR A 479 8.43 -4.09 49.99
C THR A 479 9.18 -3.04 50.83
N VAL A 480 8.82 -1.75 50.94
CA VAL A 480 7.63 -0.91 50.61
C VAL A 480 8.17 0.51 50.22
N PRO A 481 7.40 1.59 49.91
CA PRO A 481 5.95 1.80 49.99
C PRO A 481 5.28 2.49 48.77
N SER A 482 3.94 2.52 48.79
CA SER A 482 3.13 3.52 48.08
C SER A 482 3.06 4.84 48.87
N THR A 483 3.00 5.99 48.21
CA THR A 483 2.58 7.26 48.81
C THR A 483 1.41 7.86 48.04
N SER A 484 0.28 8.08 48.72
CA SER A 484 -0.92 8.69 48.14
C SER A 484 -0.79 10.21 48.07
N ALA A 485 -1.18 10.79 46.93
CA ALA A 485 -1.47 12.22 46.82
C ALA A 485 -2.83 12.39 46.12
N SER A 486 -3.79 12.95 46.87
CA SER A 486 -5.18 13.09 46.49
C SER A 486 -5.44 13.98 45.27
N VAL A 487 -6.54 13.68 44.60
CA VAL A 487 -7.26 14.54 43.66
C VAL A 487 -7.32 16.00 44.13
N THR A 488 -7.14 16.95 43.21
CA THR A 488 -7.69 18.31 43.35
C THR A 488 -8.37 18.69 42.04
N SER A 489 -9.70 18.80 42.08
CA SER A 489 -10.51 19.23 40.93
C SER A 489 -10.47 20.75 40.79
N MET A 490 -10.23 21.25 39.59
CA MET A 490 -10.63 22.61 39.20
C MET A 490 -11.44 22.57 37.89
N ALA A 491 -12.29 23.58 37.72
CA ALA A 491 -13.51 23.45 36.93
C ALA A 491 -13.35 23.76 35.43
N ILE A 492 -14.31 23.24 34.67
CA ILE A 492 -14.56 23.55 33.27
C ILE A 492 -14.81 25.06 33.10
N VAL A 493 -14.18 25.67 32.09
CA VAL A 493 -14.69 26.88 31.44
C VAL A 493 -14.96 26.55 29.98
N THR A 494 -16.21 26.65 29.57
CA THR A 494 -16.67 26.33 28.21
C THR A 494 -16.63 27.54 27.30
N THR A 495 -16.00 27.40 26.13
CA THR A 495 -16.18 28.32 24.99
C THR A 495 -16.32 27.51 23.70
N SER A 496 -17.47 27.61 23.05
CA SER A 496 -17.74 26.96 21.76
C SER A 496 -16.98 27.63 20.61
N PRO A 497 -16.90 26.95 19.45
CA PRO A 497 -17.49 27.58 18.25
C PRO A 497 -18.60 26.73 17.60
N HIS A 498 -19.41 27.38 16.77
CA HIS A 498 -20.51 26.78 15.99
C HIS A 498 -19.96 26.25 14.63
N PRO A 499 -20.65 25.31 13.94
CA PRO A 499 -20.07 24.58 12.81
C PRO A 499 -20.19 25.31 11.46
N SER A 500 -19.30 24.97 10.53
CA SER A 500 -19.40 25.27 9.11
C SER A 500 -20.22 24.20 8.36
N THR A 501 -20.94 24.62 7.33
CA THR A 501 -21.94 23.80 6.60
C THR A 501 -21.32 22.90 5.53
N SER A 502 -21.74 21.62 5.49
CA SER A 502 -21.44 20.70 4.39
C SER A 502 -22.31 20.97 3.15
N THR A 503 -21.70 21.06 1.97
CA THR A 503 -22.40 21.03 0.68
C THR A 503 -22.44 19.61 0.11
N SER A 504 -23.63 19.13 -0.23
CA SER A 504 -23.85 17.83 -0.88
C SER A 504 -23.52 17.90 -2.37
N VAL A 505 -22.84 16.89 -2.92
CA VAL A 505 -22.71 16.67 -4.37
C VAL A 505 -23.27 15.29 -4.71
N THR A 506 -24.25 15.26 -5.60
CA THR A 506 -24.96 14.04 -6.01
C THR A 506 -24.34 13.47 -7.29
N SER A 507 -23.80 12.26 -7.23
CA SER A 507 -23.23 11.57 -8.39
C SER A 507 -24.25 10.65 -9.07
N THR A 508 -24.76 11.05 -10.23
CA THR A 508 -25.56 10.19 -11.12
C THR A 508 -24.70 9.70 -12.30
N ALA A 509 -24.65 8.39 -12.52
CA ALA A 509 -23.88 7.78 -13.62
C ALA A 509 -24.69 7.71 -14.92
N THR A 510 -24.01 7.88 -16.06
CA THR A 510 -24.57 7.66 -17.41
C THR A 510 -23.52 7.04 -18.34
N VAL A 511 -23.95 6.14 -19.22
CA VAL A 511 -23.11 5.37 -20.16
C VAL A 511 -22.85 6.16 -21.47
N PRO A 512 -21.66 6.06 -22.09
CA PRO A 512 -21.36 6.73 -23.37
C PRO A 512 -21.71 5.87 -24.61
N THR A 513 -22.13 6.54 -25.69
CA THR A 513 -22.23 6.00 -27.07
C THR A 513 -21.89 7.10 -28.11
N PRO A 514 -21.44 6.76 -29.33
CA PRO A 514 -20.61 7.65 -30.16
C PRO A 514 -21.38 8.54 -31.18
N PRO A 515 -20.77 9.66 -31.67
CA PRO A 515 -21.38 10.58 -32.63
C PRO A 515 -20.80 10.55 -34.06
N GLN A 516 -21.64 10.75 -35.09
CA GLN A 516 -21.32 11.15 -36.48
C GLN A 516 -22.63 11.47 -37.26
N PRO A 517 -22.63 12.22 -38.39
CA PRO A 517 -21.99 13.52 -38.67
C PRO A 517 -22.93 14.58 -39.34
N SER A 518 -22.47 15.84 -39.41
CA SER A 518 -22.73 16.87 -40.46
C SER A 518 -24.15 17.31 -40.86
N ALA A 519 -24.40 18.65 -40.86
CA ALA A 519 -24.71 19.43 -42.08
C ALA A 519 -24.89 20.97 -41.88
N SER A 520 -24.14 21.74 -42.67
CA SER A 520 -24.51 23.01 -43.37
C SER A 520 -24.88 24.34 -42.63
N VAL A 521 -24.42 25.44 -43.25
CA VAL A 521 -24.67 26.87 -42.92
C VAL A 521 -25.71 27.48 -43.91
N PRO A 522 -26.26 28.70 -43.70
CA PRO A 522 -25.64 29.90 -44.29
C PRO A 522 -25.75 31.22 -43.48
N VAL A 523 -25.08 32.27 -43.96
CA VAL A 523 -24.98 33.63 -43.37
C VAL A 523 -25.74 34.66 -44.22
N PRO A 524 -26.19 35.79 -43.63
CA PRO A 524 -26.09 37.08 -44.36
C PRO A 524 -25.66 38.30 -43.51
N THR A 525 -24.96 39.22 -44.17
CA THR A 525 -24.71 40.64 -43.82
C THR A 525 -24.92 41.48 -45.10
N PRO A 526 -25.24 42.79 -45.07
CA PRO A 526 -24.37 43.89 -44.58
C PRO A 526 -25.13 44.76 -43.53
N THR A 527 -24.96 46.06 -43.25
CA THR A 527 -24.29 47.22 -43.91
C THR A 527 -23.91 48.30 -42.86
N ALA A 528 -23.09 49.29 -43.24
CA ALA A 528 -22.60 50.37 -42.37
C ALA A 528 -23.03 51.78 -42.82
N ILE A 529 -22.82 52.79 -41.97
CA ILE A 529 -22.59 54.23 -42.29
C ILE A 529 -21.81 54.89 -41.13
N SER A 530 -21.16 56.04 -41.39
CA SER A 530 -20.03 56.60 -40.62
C SER A 530 -20.33 57.92 -39.90
N SER A 531 -19.56 58.30 -38.86
CA SER A 531 -18.76 59.56 -38.88
C SER A 531 -18.00 59.94 -37.58
N HIS A 532 -16.90 60.69 -37.79
CA HIS A 532 -16.13 61.58 -36.89
C HIS A 532 -15.03 61.06 -35.93
N SER A 533 -13.90 61.81 -35.97
CA SER A 533 -12.61 61.69 -35.26
C SER A 533 -12.61 62.51 -33.94
N THR A 534 -11.61 62.54 -33.02
CA THR A 534 -10.12 62.54 -33.15
C THR A 534 -9.44 62.17 -31.79
N PRO A 535 -8.12 62.45 -31.55
CA PRO A 535 -7.03 61.49 -31.30
C PRO A 535 -6.88 60.96 -29.84
N PRO A 536 -5.99 59.97 -29.58
CA PRO A 536 -5.87 59.29 -28.28
C PRO A 536 -4.95 59.99 -27.26
N ALA A 537 -5.06 59.58 -25.99
CA ALA A 537 -4.20 59.97 -24.88
C ALA A 537 -3.30 58.81 -24.40
N GLU A 538 -2.09 59.13 -23.95
CA GLU A 538 -1.01 58.20 -23.60
C GLU A 538 -1.02 57.84 -22.09
N PRO A 539 -1.02 56.55 -21.70
CA PRO A 539 -0.94 56.14 -20.30
C PRO A 539 0.52 56.01 -19.82
N ARG A 540 0.89 56.76 -18.77
CA ARG A 540 2.23 56.72 -18.15
C ARG A 540 2.44 55.45 -17.30
N SER A 541 3.66 54.90 -17.37
CA SER A 541 4.14 53.81 -16.51
C SER A 541 4.41 54.27 -15.06
N PRO A 542 4.24 53.38 -14.05
CA PRO A 542 4.75 53.59 -12.69
C PRO A 542 6.28 53.37 -12.59
N PRO A 543 6.94 53.87 -11.52
CA PRO A 543 8.40 53.87 -11.39
C PRO A 543 9.01 52.55 -10.88
N GLY A 544 10.29 52.33 -11.18
CA GLY A 544 11.09 51.18 -10.71
C GLY A 544 11.75 51.36 -9.33
N PRO A 545 12.44 50.32 -8.82
CA PRO A 545 13.02 50.30 -7.47
C PRO A 545 14.34 51.10 -7.33
N PRO A 546 14.73 51.50 -6.10
CA PRO A 546 15.95 52.26 -5.84
C PRO A 546 17.24 51.41 -5.83
N PRO A 547 18.42 52.02 -6.05
CA PRO A 547 19.72 51.35 -6.02
C PRO A 547 20.21 51.05 -4.59
N PRO A 548 21.19 50.13 -4.41
CA PRO A 548 21.72 49.73 -3.10
C PRO A 548 22.64 50.79 -2.47
N SER A 549 22.55 50.95 -1.15
CA SER A 549 23.42 51.83 -0.36
C SER A 549 24.80 51.24 -0.12
N THR A 550 25.85 52.02 -0.35
CA THR A 550 27.22 51.71 0.09
C THR A 550 27.38 51.90 1.60
N SER A 551 28.18 51.04 2.22
CA SER A 551 28.53 51.09 3.66
C SER A 551 30.04 51.12 3.83
N GLU A 552 30.58 52.23 4.33
CA GLU A 552 31.98 52.35 4.78
C GLU A 552 32.08 52.41 6.32
N PRO A 553 33.22 52.01 6.92
CA PRO A 553 33.32 51.76 8.36
C PRO A 553 33.65 53.01 9.19
N THR A 554 33.32 52.95 10.48
CA THR A 554 33.77 53.88 11.53
C THR A 554 34.34 53.09 12.73
N PRO A 555 35.20 53.68 13.59
CA PRO A 555 36.40 52.97 14.05
C PRO A 555 36.30 52.21 15.37
N GLN A 556 37.31 51.37 15.63
CA GLN A 556 37.50 50.65 16.90
C GLN A 556 37.71 51.58 18.10
N ALA A 557 37.22 51.15 19.26
CA ALA A 557 37.67 51.58 20.58
C ALA A 557 38.56 50.48 21.22
N PRO A 558 39.56 50.83 22.06
CA PRO A 558 40.53 49.87 22.61
C PRO A 558 39.97 49.04 23.79
N PRO A 559 40.58 47.87 24.09
CA PRO A 559 40.15 47.01 25.20
C PRO A 559 40.65 47.49 26.57
N PRO A 560 39.95 47.15 27.67
CA PRO A 560 40.48 47.27 29.03
C PRO A 560 41.41 46.08 29.36
N THR A 561 42.44 46.34 30.18
CA THR A 561 43.42 45.32 30.61
C THR A 561 43.28 45.05 32.11
N LEU A 562 42.92 43.81 32.49
CA LEU A 562 43.44 43.06 33.64
C LEU A 562 42.80 41.65 33.71
#